data_AF-A0A2P1QRA0-F1
#
_entry.id   AF-A0A2P1QRA0-F1
#
_cell.length_a   1.000
_cell.length_b   1.000
_cell.length_c   1.000
_cell.angle_alpha   90.00
_cell.angle_beta   90.00
_cell.angle_gamma   90.00
#
_symmetry.space_group_name_H-M   'P 1'
#
loop_
_entity.id
_entity.type
_entity.pdbx_description
1 polymer ?
#
loop_
_entity_poly.entity_id
_entity_poly.type
_entity_poly.pdbx_seq_one_letter_code
_entity_poly.pdbx_strand_id
1 'polypeptide(L)'
;MKLLVLDSGATFRKVISSFFPTEDFRIVEASSAKEGLDITFRENFDLITIGMILPDSDGFTVCKTIRNGLRENKYNACKDSKIYLVTSGDIESNRAKSAQFGFDGIFPKPSGIDELKLVIKEIIKFSYQKHPIERRKYGKILIIDDSELNLLLLGRILERNGYSFQAFTEGNKAYEYLQSSYKDISYIFTDWIMPGFSGEELVETIRKEERFDNIPITIITGLEASAGLNISVSHKNISVLQKPYFERKILEHIHKV
;
A
#
# COMPACT_ATOMS: atom_id res chain seq x y z
N MET A 1 -4.26 -0.21 -2.03
CA MET A 1 -5.56 0.42 -1.75
C MET A 1 -6.60 -0.12 -2.72
N LYS A 2 -7.85 -0.36 -2.30
CA LYS A 2 -8.95 -0.78 -3.19
C LYS A 2 -9.81 0.43 -3.57
N LEU A 3 -9.97 0.66 -4.87
CA LEU A 3 -10.73 1.77 -5.45
C LEU A 3 -11.92 1.22 -6.25
N LEU A 4 -13.14 1.68 -5.92
CA LEU A 4 -14.33 1.48 -6.76
C LEU A 4 -14.57 2.71 -7.64
N VAL A 5 -14.63 2.52 -8.94
CA VAL A 5 -15.00 3.55 -9.93
C VAL A 5 -16.40 3.26 -10.43
N LEU A 6 -17.38 3.97 -9.86
CA LEU A 6 -18.79 3.81 -10.19
C LEU A 6 -19.24 4.93 -11.11
N ASP A 7 -19.36 4.64 -12.40
CA ASP A 7 -19.78 5.65 -13.38
C ASP A 7 -20.45 5.01 -14.60
N SER A 8 -21.46 5.65 -15.17
CA SER A 8 -22.12 5.15 -16.38
C SER A 8 -21.22 5.21 -17.62
N GLY A 9 -20.31 6.19 -17.70
CA GLY A 9 -19.43 6.40 -18.85
C GLY A 9 -18.23 5.45 -18.89
N ALA A 10 -18.24 4.46 -19.78
CA ALA A 10 -17.15 3.51 -19.94
C ALA A 10 -15.79 4.16 -20.25
N THR A 11 -15.78 5.21 -21.08
CA THR A 11 -14.56 5.98 -21.38
C THR A 11 -13.99 6.63 -20.13
N PHE A 12 -14.84 7.23 -19.30
CA PHE A 12 -14.41 7.89 -18.08
C PHE A 12 -13.85 6.90 -17.05
N ARG A 13 -14.49 5.73 -16.89
CA ARG A 13 -13.97 4.67 -16.02
C ARG A 13 -12.56 4.24 -16.46
N LYS A 14 -12.35 3.99 -17.75
CA LYS A 14 -11.02 3.68 -18.30
C LYS A 14 -9.99 4.78 -18.06
N VAL A 15 -10.39 6.04 -18.22
CA VAL A 15 -9.52 7.21 -17.96
C VAL A 15 -9.08 7.23 -16.50
N ILE A 16 -10.02 7.10 -15.56
CA ILE A 16 -9.72 6.99 -14.13
C ILE A 16 -8.79 5.79 -13.87
N SER A 17 -9.11 4.62 -14.42
CA SER A 17 -8.29 3.41 -14.28
C SER A 17 -6.86 3.60 -14.79
N SER A 18 -6.65 4.41 -15.83
CA SER A 18 -5.32 4.68 -16.38
C SER A 18 -4.45 5.61 -15.53
N PHE A 19 -5.08 6.41 -14.65
CA PHE A 19 -4.40 7.39 -13.82
C PHE A 19 -3.83 6.82 -12.52
N PHE A 20 -4.30 5.65 -12.11
CA PHE A 20 -3.90 5.02 -10.85
C PHE A 20 -3.07 3.77 -11.16
N PRO A 21 -1.78 3.72 -10.76
CA PRO A 21 -0.94 2.56 -10.99
C PRO A 21 -1.55 1.31 -10.37
N THR A 22 -1.64 0.22 -11.13
CA THR A 22 -2.14 -1.09 -10.64
C THR A 22 -1.29 -1.64 -9.48
N GLU A 23 -0.06 -1.16 -9.38
CA GLU A 23 0.89 -1.43 -8.31
C GLU A 23 0.55 -0.75 -6.98
N ASP A 24 -0.38 0.21 -6.93
CA ASP A 24 -0.83 0.86 -5.69
C ASP A 24 -2.33 0.66 -5.47
N PHE A 25 -3.07 0.41 -6.55
CA PHE A 25 -4.52 0.35 -6.57
C PHE A 25 -5.04 -0.93 -7.18
N ARG A 26 -5.91 -1.61 -6.44
CA ARG A 26 -6.84 -2.57 -7.04
C ARG A 26 -8.10 -1.82 -7.43
N ILE A 27 -8.29 -1.62 -8.72
CA ILE A 27 -9.42 -0.86 -9.28
C ILE A 27 -10.53 -1.84 -9.65
N VAL A 28 -11.74 -1.55 -9.19
CA VAL A 28 -12.97 -2.25 -9.57
C VAL A 28 -13.88 -1.22 -10.23
N GLU A 29 -14.47 -1.58 -11.36
CA GLU A 29 -15.39 -0.70 -12.10
C GLU A 29 -16.83 -1.17 -11.91
N ALA A 30 -17.77 -0.22 -11.84
CA ALA A 30 -19.20 -0.47 -11.87
C ALA A 30 -19.89 0.57 -12.76
N SER A 31 -20.88 0.13 -13.53
CA SER A 31 -21.58 0.94 -14.53
C SER A 31 -22.99 1.38 -14.11
N SER A 32 -23.51 0.78 -13.05
CA SER A 32 -24.86 1.02 -12.52
C SER A 32 -24.84 1.07 -10.99
N ALA A 33 -25.85 1.71 -10.42
CA ALA A 33 -26.06 1.78 -8.98
C ALA A 33 -26.26 0.40 -8.37
N LYS A 34 -27.07 -0.46 -9.01
CA LYS A 34 -27.28 -1.84 -8.57
C LYS A 34 -25.96 -2.61 -8.46
N GLU A 35 -25.17 -2.61 -9.54
CA GLU A 35 -23.87 -3.28 -9.59
C GLU A 35 -22.92 -2.76 -8.50
N GLY A 36 -22.83 -1.44 -8.35
CA GLY A 36 -22.00 -0.80 -7.34
C GLY A 36 -22.38 -1.14 -5.91
N LEU A 37 -23.67 -1.08 -5.61
CA LEU A 37 -24.18 -1.45 -4.29
C LEU A 37 -23.87 -2.93 -4.04
N ASP A 38 -24.20 -3.84 -4.97
CA ASP A 38 -23.92 -5.27 -4.81
C ASP A 38 -22.42 -5.56 -4.57
N ILE A 39 -21.51 -4.79 -5.20
CA ILE A 39 -20.06 -4.86 -4.97
C ILE A 39 -19.70 -4.34 -3.57
N THR A 40 -20.15 -3.15 -3.17
CA THR A 40 -19.81 -2.55 -1.84
C THR A 40 -20.37 -3.34 -0.66
N PHE A 41 -21.46 -4.08 -0.84
CA PHE A 41 -22.01 -4.98 0.18
C PHE A 41 -21.30 -6.35 0.25
N ARG A 42 -20.43 -6.66 -0.71
CA ARG A 42 -19.71 -7.94 -0.80
C ARG A 42 -18.23 -7.81 -0.45
N GLU A 43 -17.62 -6.67 -0.77
CA GLU A 43 -16.23 -6.40 -0.44
C GLU A 43 -16.01 -4.96 0.03
N ASN A 44 -14.88 -4.72 0.69
CA ASN A 44 -14.50 -3.41 1.20
C ASN A 44 -13.72 -2.60 0.15
N PHE A 45 -13.90 -1.28 0.21
CA PHE A 45 -13.11 -0.31 -0.56
C PHE A 45 -12.56 0.75 0.36
N ASP A 46 -11.33 1.19 0.10
CA ASP A 46 -10.75 2.32 0.83
C ASP A 46 -11.26 3.65 0.25
N LEU A 47 -11.52 3.64 -1.07
CA LEU A 47 -11.92 4.79 -1.86
C LEU A 47 -13.01 4.39 -2.88
N ILE A 48 -14.03 5.24 -3.02
CA ILE A 48 -15.13 5.08 -3.96
C ILE A 48 -15.32 6.40 -4.69
N THR A 49 -15.35 6.36 -6.02
CA THR A 49 -15.80 7.49 -6.85
C THR A 49 -17.16 7.16 -7.43
N ILE A 50 -18.09 8.11 -7.37
CA ILE A 50 -19.48 7.92 -7.82
C ILE A 50 -19.82 9.00 -8.84
N GLY A 51 -20.32 8.59 -10.01
CA GLY A 51 -20.96 9.45 -10.98
C GLY A 51 -22.33 9.95 -10.50
N MET A 52 -22.64 11.21 -10.77
CA MET A 52 -23.97 11.77 -10.41
C MET A 52 -25.12 11.05 -11.13
N ILE A 53 -24.94 10.75 -12.43
CA ILE A 53 -25.98 10.20 -13.30
C ILE A 53 -25.61 8.75 -13.63
N LEU A 54 -26.41 7.81 -13.12
CA LEU A 54 -26.30 6.38 -13.37
C LEU A 54 -27.58 5.91 -14.10
N PRO A 55 -27.53 4.78 -14.82
CA PRO A 55 -28.69 4.32 -15.61
C PRO A 55 -29.93 3.98 -14.78
N ASP A 56 -29.75 3.62 -13.51
CA ASP A 56 -30.78 3.05 -12.62
C ASP A 56 -30.97 3.81 -11.30
N SER A 57 -30.17 4.83 -11.02
CA SER A 57 -30.30 5.72 -9.84
C SER A 57 -29.44 6.97 -10.02
N ASP A 58 -29.52 7.92 -9.09
CA ASP A 58 -28.53 8.99 -8.95
C ASP A 58 -27.45 8.65 -7.91
N GLY A 59 -26.31 9.34 -8.01
CA GLY A 59 -25.15 9.14 -7.14
C GLY A 59 -25.38 9.51 -5.67
N PHE A 60 -26.28 10.46 -5.37
CA PHE A 60 -26.61 10.80 -3.98
C PHE A 60 -27.30 9.63 -3.28
N THR A 61 -28.27 9.00 -3.95
CA THR A 61 -28.98 7.83 -3.45
C THR A 61 -28.01 6.67 -3.16
N VAL A 62 -27.04 6.43 -4.05
CA VAL A 62 -26.00 5.40 -3.85
C VAL A 62 -25.13 5.72 -2.62
N CYS A 63 -24.61 6.93 -2.52
CA CYS A 63 -23.75 7.34 -1.40
C CYS A 63 -24.46 7.20 -0.06
N LYS A 64 -25.70 7.69 0.03
CA LYS A 64 -26.52 7.57 1.24
C LYS A 64 -26.78 6.11 1.61
N THR A 65 -27.02 5.25 0.62
CA THR A 65 -27.22 3.82 0.85
C THR A 65 -25.96 3.15 1.41
N ILE A 66 -24.78 3.49 0.89
CA ILE A 66 -23.49 2.99 1.41
C ILE A 66 -23.27 3.48 2.85
N ARG A 67 -23.49 4.77 3.12
CA ARG A 67 -23.30 5.38 4.45
C ARG A 67 -24.26 4.87 5.51
N ASN A 68 -25.51 4.59 5.14
CA ASN A 68 -26.47 3.95 6.04
C ASN A 68 -26.01 2.56 6.49
N GLY A 69 -25.11 1.92 5.74
CA GLY A 69 -24.38 0.75 6.21
C GLY A 69 -25.20 -0.54 6.30
N LEU A 70 -26.47 -0.53 5.90
CA LEU A 70 -27.42 -1.63 6.06
C LEU A 70 -28.33 -1.76 4.82
N ARG A 71 -28.39 -2.95 4.24
CA ARG A 71 -29.34 -3.35 3.19
C ARG A 71 -29.70 -4.80 3.38
N GLU A 72 -30.99 -5.13 3.44
CA GLU A 72 -31.47 -6.53 3.54
C GLU A 72 -30.75 -7.34 4.65
N ASN A 73 -30.58 -6.75 5.84
CA ASN A 73 -29.84 -7.32 6.98
C ASN A 73 -28.35 -7.62 6.75
N LYS A 74 -27.75 -7.09 5.67
CA LYS A 74 -26.30 -7.14 5.44
C LYS A 74 -25.67 -5.80 5.80
N TYR A 75 -24.55 -5.87 6.52
CA TYR A 75 -23.72 -4.71 6.82
C TYR A 75 -22.85 -4.33 5.62
N ASN A 76 -22.82 -3.06 5.28
CA ASN A 76 -21.91 -2.54 4.27
C ASN A 76 -20.56 -2.20 4.93
N ALA A 77 -19.49 -2.93 4.54
CA ALA A 77 -18.14 -2.68 5.02
C ALA A 77 -17.58 -1.31 4.56
N CYS A 78 -18.24 -0.66 3.59
CA CYS A 78 -17.82 0.61 3.02
C CYS A 78 -18.47 1.84 3.67
N LYS A 79 -19.19 1.69 4.78
CA LYS A 79 -19.86 2.82 5.46
C LYS A 79 -18.88 3.94 5.85
N ASP A 80 -17.62 3.60 6.09
CA ASP A 80 -16.54 4.52 6.51
C ASP A 80 -15.51 4.81 5.39
N SER A 81 -15.71 4.27 4.19
CA SER A 81 -14.82 4.48 3.04
C SER A 81 -14.76 5.95 2.64
N LYS A 82 -13.70 6.38 1.95
CA LYS A 82 -13.70 7.70 1.33
C LYS A 82 -14.56 7.70 0.07
N ILE A 83 -15.59 8.54 0.01
CA ILE A 83 -16.54 8.57 -1.11
C ILE A 83 -16.53 9.96 -1.74
N TYR A 84 -16.15 10.04 -3.01
CA TYR A 84 -16.10 11.30 -3.77
C TYR A 84 -17.11 11.29 -4.92
N LEU A 85 -17.88 12.37 -5.02
CA LEU A 85 -18.74 12.61 -6.17
C LEU A 85 -17.88 13.12 -7.33
N VAL A 86 -18.06 12.53 -8.51
CA VAL A 86 -17.41 13.01 -9.73
C VAL A 86 -18.49 13.30 -10.77
N THR A 87 -18.62 14.55 -11.19
CA THR A 87 -19.79 15.01 -11.98
C THR A 87 -19.40 15.93 -13.14
N SER A 88 -20.14 15.87 -14.24
CA SER A 88 -20.10 16.88 -15.31
C SER A 88 -21.09 18.03 -15.08
N GLY A 89 -21.92 17.92 -14.03
CA GLY A 89 -22.87 18.96 -13.64
C GLY A 89 -22.24 20.06 -12.79
N ASP A 90 -23.06 21.05 -12.42
CA ASP A 90 -22.64 22.19 -11.60
C ASP A 90 -22.19 21.72 -10.20
N ILE A 91 -20.95 22.06 -9.84
CA ILE A 91 -20.34 21.68 -8.57
C ILE A 91 -20.89 22.52 -7.42
N GLU A 92 -21.03 23.83 -7.62
CA GLU A 92 -21.38 24.75 -6.55
C GLU A 92 -22.79 24.48 -6.03
N SER A 93 -23.73 24.26 -6.95
CA SER A 93 -25.10 23.87 -6.61
C SER A 93 -25.17 22.50 -5.89
N ASN A 94 -24.25 21.58 -6.20
CA ASN A 94 -24.23 20.24 -5.63
C ASN A 94 -23.35 20.11 -4.39
N ARG A 95 -22.52 21.10 -4.05
CA ARG A 95 -21.52 21.01 -2.97
C ARG A 95 -22.17 20.75 -1.61
N ALA A 96 -23.13 21.58 -1.22
CA ALA A 96 -23.84 21.45 0.05
C ALA A 96 -24.62 20.12 0.12
N LYS A 97 -25.30 19.76 -0.96
CA LYS A 97 -26.05 18.50 -1.06
C LYS A 97 -25.13 17.29 -0.97
N SER A 98 -23.95 17.32 -1.59
CA SER A 98 -22.98 16.22 -1.53
C SER A 98 -22.55 15.93 -0.10
N ALA A 99 -22.22 16.97 0.66
CA ALA A 99 -21.86 16.81 2.07
C ALA A 99 -23.01 16.20 2.89
N GLN A 100 -24.25 16.66 2.68
CA GLN A 100 -25.44 16.13 3.38
C GLN A 100 -25.69 14.64 3.13
N PHE A 101 -25.33 14.13 1.95
CA PHE A 101 -25.49 12.72 1.59
C PHE A 101 -24.27 11.87 1.97
N GLY A 102 -23.23 12.47 2.56
CA GLY A 102 -22.07 11.79 3.12
C GLY A 102 -20.89 11.62 2.18
N PHE A 103 -20.81 12.43 1.12
CA PHE A 103 -19.60 12.53 0.30
C PHE A 103 -18.49 13.27 1.06
N ASP A 104 -17.25 12.78 0.93
CA ASP A 104 -16.03 13.43 1.44
C ASP A 104 -15.54 14.56 0.52
N GLY A 105 -16.11 14.68 -0.68
CA GLY A 105 -15.81 15.77 -1.62
C GLY A 105 -16.49 15.59 -2.98
N ILE A 106 -16.33 16.59 -3.84
CA ILE A 106 -16.92 16.67 -5.17
C ILE A 106 -15.87 17.17 -6.18
N PHE A 107 -15.81 16.56 -7.36
CA PHE A 107 -14.87 16.92 -8.43
C PHE A 107 -15.55 17.02 -9.81
N PRO A 108 -15.14 17.97 -10.67
CA PRO A 108 -15.61 18.04 -12.05
C PRO A 108 -15.02 16.93 -12.92
N LYS A 109 -15.76 16.54 -13.96
CA LYS A 109 -15.21 15.74 -15.07
C LYS A 109 -14.91 16.60 -16.30
N PRO A 110 -13.84 16.29 -17.06
CA PRO A 110 -12.65 15.53 -16.64
C PRO A 110 -11.64 16.40 -15.86
N SER A 111 -11.90 17.70 -15.71
CA SER A 111 -10.93 18.66 -15.19
C SER A 111 -10.53 18.44 -13.73
N GLY A 112 -11.39 17.80 -12.92
CA GLY A 112 -11.17 17.57 -11.49
C GLY A 112 -10.32 16.36 -11.14
N ILE A 113 -9.83 15.63 -12.14
CA ILE A 113 -9.14 14.36 -11.91
C ILE A 113 -7.77 14.59 -11.28
N ASP A 114 -7.08 15.69 -11.61
CA ASP A 114 -5.76 15.96 -11.04
C ASP A 114 -5.86 16.35 -9.56
N GLU A 115 -6.90 17.09 -9.16
CA GLU A 115 -7.20 17.36 -7.76
C GLU A 115 -7.58 16.08 -7.01
N LEU A 116 -8.37 15.19 -7.64
CA LEU A 116 -8.67 13.88 -7.08
C LEU A 116 -7.39 13.07 -6.85
N LYS A 117 -6.44 13.06 -7.81
CA LYS A 117 -5.13 12.40 -7.63
C LYS A 117 -4.37 12.97 -6.44
N LEU A 118 -4.37 14.29 -6.26
CA LEU A 118 -3.70 14.94 -5.12
C LEU A 118 -4.32 14.51 -3.78
N VAL A 119 -5.66 14.53 -3.69
CA VAL A 119 -6.37 14.07 -2.49
C VAL A 119 -6.06 12.61 -2.19
N ILE A 120 -6.00 11.76 -3.21
CA ILE A 120 -5.65 10.35 -3.07
C ILE A 120 -4.21 10.17 -2.59
N LYS A 121 -3.25 10.92 -3.14
CA LYS A 121 -1.85 10.91 -2.67
C LYS A 121 -1.76 11.30 -1.20
N GLU A 122 -2.52 12.30 -0.77
CA GLU A 122 -2.59 12.67 0.65
C GLU A 122 -3.28 11.59 1.49
N ILE A 123 -4.38 10.97 1.04
CA ILE A 123 -5.02 9.85 1.76
C ILE A 123 -4.04 8.70 1.96
N ILE A 124 -3.28 8.35 0.92
CA ILE A 124 -2.25 7.30 0.99
C ILE A 124 -1.17 7.69 2.02
N LYS A 125 -0.63 8.91 1.91
CA LYS A 125 0.36 9.43 2.85
C LYS A 125 -0.16 9.44 4.29
N PHE A 126 -1.41 9.86 4.52
CA PHE A 126 -2.04 9.85 5.84
C PHE A 126 -2.41 8.45 6.31
N SER A 127 -2.73 7.51 5.42
CA SER A 127 -2.89 6.09 5.73
C SER A 127 -1.58 5.51 6.27
N TYR A 128 -0.45 5.87 5.66
CA TYR A 128 0.88 5.50 6.18
C TYR A 128 1.23 6.23 7.49
N GLN A 129 0.80 7.49 7.67
CA GLN A 129 1.04 8.26 8.90
C GLN A 129 0.07 7.94 10.06
N LYS A 130 -1.12 7.38 9.79
CA LYS A 130 -2.09 6.93 10.81
C LYS A 130 -1.62 5.70 11.58
N HIS A 131 -0.59 5.02 11.09
CA HIS A 131 0.38 4.39 11.96
C HIS A 131 1.45 5.42 12.26
N PRO A 132 1.35 6.20 13.35
CA PRO A 132 2.58 6.60 14.00
C PRO A 132 3.22 5.27 14.35
N ILE A 133 4.17 4.82 13.55
CA ILE A 133 5.28 4.03 14.04
C ILE A 133 5.75 4.90 15.19
N GLU A 134 5.31 4.55 16.41
CA GLU A 134 5.82 5.16 17.62
C GLU A 134 7.33 5.11 17.39
N ARG A 135 7.97 6.27 17.17
CA ARG A 135 9.40 6.35 16.80
C ARG A 135 10.32 5.64 17.82
N ARG A 136 9.73 5.12 18.90
CA ARG A 136 10.30 4.39 20.03
C ARG A 136 9.97 2.89 20.06
N LYS A 137 9.08 2.35 19.20
CA LYS A 137 8.61 0.95 19.29
C LYS A 137 9.32 -0.01 18.34
N TYR A 138 9.83 0.48 17.21
CA TYR A 138 10.65 -0.33 16.31
C TYR A 138 12.12 0.05 16.49
N GLY A 139 12.95 -0.95 16.80
CA GLY A 139 14.40 -0.85 16.68
C GLY A 139 14.82 -0.47 15.26
N LYS A 140 16.10 -0.19 15.07
CA LYS A 140 16.72 0.16 13.79
C LYS A 140 16.57 -0.97 12.76
N ILE A 141 16.31 -0.61 11.51
CA ILE A 141 16.29 -1.54 10.37
C ILE A 141 17.70 -1.63 9.78
N LEU A 142 18.23 -2.83 9.62
CA LEU A 142 19.49 -3.06 8.93
C LEU A 142 19.22 -3.24 7.43
N ILE A 143 19.89 -2.48 6.57
CA ILE A 143 19.80 -2.64 5.12
C ILE A 143 21.18 -2.98 4.55
N ILE A 144 21.27 -4.07 3.79
CA ILE A 144 22.52 -4.57 3.20
C ILE A 144 22.31 -4.78 1.69
N ASP A 145 23.10 -4.11 0.87
CA ASP A 145 23.07 -4.22 -0.60
C ASP A 145 24.40 -3.65 -1.12
N ASP A 146 25.07 -4.32 -2.04
CA ASP A 146 26.38 -3.90 -2.56
C ASP A 146 26.30 -2.63 -3.42
N SER A 147 25.08 -2.24 -3.84
CA SER A 147 24.82 -0.99 -4.54
C SER A 147 24.44 0.14 -3.60
N GLU A 148 25.30 1.18 -3.52
CA GLU A 148 24.98 2.42 -2.79
C GLU A 148 23.68 3.08 -3.25
N LEU A 149 23.34 2.95 -4.53
CA LEU A 149 22.10 3.49 -5.08
C LEU A 149 20.86 2.78 -4.51
N ASN A 150 20.91 1.45 -4.39
CA ASN A 150 19.82 0.67 -3.80
C ASN A 150 19.66 1.01 -2.31
N LEU A 151 20.77 1.12 -1.58
CA LEU A 151 20.79 1.55 -0.17
C LEU A 151 20.19 2.94 0.00
N LEU A 152 20.54 3.90 -0.87
CA LEU A 152 20.00 5.26 -0.83
C LEU A 152 18.48 5.27 -1.08
N LEU A 153 18.02 4.52 -2.09
CA LEU A 153 16.60 4.45 -2.42
C LEU A 153 15.79 3.82 -1.28
N LEU A 154 16.24 2.69 -0.77
CA LEU A 154 15.59 2.00 0.34
C LEU A 154 15.63 2.84 1.62
N GLY A 155 16.77 3.45 1.93
CA GLY A 155 16.93 4.37 3.06
C GLY A 155 15.95 5.53 3.01
N ARG A 156 15.77 6.17 1.85
CA ARG A 156 14.76 7.24 1.66
C ARG A 156 13.33 6.76 1.91
N ILE A 157 13.00 5.54 1.47
CA ILE A 157 11.68 4.94 1.74
C ILE A 157 11.49 4.78 3.24
N LEU A 158 12.47 4.21 3.95
CA LEU A 158 12.41 4.00 5.39
C LEU A 158 12.29 5.31 6.17
N GLU A 159 13.14 6.30 5.88
CA GLU A 159 13.14 7.63 6.49
C GLU A 159 11.81 8.37 6.31
N ARG A 160 11.28 8.39 5.08
CA ARG A 160 10.00 9.05 4.76
C ARG A 160 8.83 8.43 5.51
N ASN A 161 8.94 7.14 5.85
CA ASN A 161 7.96 6.41 6.64
C ASN A 161 8.31 6.38 8.14
N GLY A 162 9.30 7.14 8.59
CA GLY A 162 9.61 7.31 10.02
C GLY A 162 10.41 6.18 10.66
N TYR A 163 10.97 5.28 9.87
CA TYR A 163 11.89 4.24 10.35
C TYR A 163 13.32 4.78 10.47
N SER A 164 14.04 4.29 11.48
CA SER A 164 15.50 4.46 11.55
C SER A 164 16.19 3.26 10.90
N PHE A 165 17.31 3.49 10.22
CA PHE A 165 18.05 2.40 9.57
C PHE A 165 19.57 2.55 9.71
N GLN A 166 20.29 1.44 9.51
CA GLN A 166 21.73 1.40 9.29
C GLN A 166 22.01 0.68 7.97
N ALA A 167 22.85 1.28 7.12
CA ALA A 167 23.17 0.75 5.81
C ALA A 167 24.59 0.18 5.74
N PHE A 168 24.76 -0.92 5.01
CA PHE A 168 26.04 -1.56 4.73
C PHE A 168 26.12 -2.01 3.27
N THR A 169 27.25 -1.75 2.62
CA THR A 169 27.55 -2.27 1.28
C THR A 169 28.21 -3.65 1.31
N GLU A 170 28.55 -4.15 2.49
CA GLU A 170 29.31 -5.38 2.68
C GLU A 170 28.67 -6.23 3.79
N GLY A 171 28.36 -7.49 3.47
CA GLY A 171 27.76 -8.43 4.43
C GLY A 171 28.59 -8.61 5.70
N ASN A 172 29.92 -8.63 5.60
CA ASN A 172 30.81 -8.85 6.76
C ASN A 172 30.67 -7.73 7.78
N LYS A 173 30.70 -6.47 7.33
CA LYS A 173 30.52 -5.30 8.20
C LYS A 173 29.12 -5.25 8.80
N ALA A 174 28.11 -5.64 8.03
CA ALA A 174 26.74 -5.75 8.53
C ALA A 174 26.63 -6.79 9.65
N TYR A 175 27.30 -7.93 9.49
CA TYR A 175 27.33 -9.00 10.48
C TYR A 175 28.05 -8.59 11.77
N GLU A 176 29.24 -7.99 11.67
CA GLU A 176 29.99 -7.43 12.81
C GLU A 176 29.14 -6.40 13.59
N TYR A 177 28.44 -5.53 12.85
CA TYR A 177 27.52 -4.57 13.47
C TYR A 177 26.34 -5.24 14.16
N LEU A 178 25.72 -6.24 13.52
CA LEU A 178 24.63 -7.00 14.12
C LEU A 178 25.07 -7.67 15.42
N GLN A 179 26.25 -8.30 15.45
CA GLN A 179 26.77 -8.96 16.65
C GLN A 179 26.90 -8.02 17.87
N SER A 180 27.28 -6.77 17.63
CA SER A 180 27.45 -5.76 18.69
C SER A 180 26.16 -5.03 19.06
N SER A 181 25.20 -4.91 18.13
CA SER A 181 24.04 -4.01 18.26
C SER A 181 22.67 -4.70 18.11
N TYR A 182 22.60 -6.04 18.08
CA TYR A 182 21.37 -6.79 17.74
C TYR A 182 20.13 -6.44 18.56
N LYS A 183 20.29 -6.01 19.83
CA LYS A 183 19.16 -5.64 20.70
C LYS A 183 18.40 -4.42 20.18
N ASP A 184 19.07 -3.57 19.40
CA ASP A 184 18.48 -2.39 18.79
C ASP A 184 17.98 -2.67 17.37
N ILE A 185 18.18 -3.88 16.82
CA ILE A 185 17.77 -4.22 15.45
C ILE A 185 16.40 -4.88 15.46
N SER A 186 15.46 -4.32 14.70
CA SER A 186 14.09 -4.85 14.60
C SER A 186 13.81 -5.61 13.30
N TYR A 187 14.62 -5.40 12.26
CA TYR A 187 14.38 -5.93 10.93
C TYR A 187 15.67 -5.89 10.10
N ILE A 188 15.82 -6.83 9.16
CA ILE A 188 16.93 -6.86 8.20
C ILE A 188 16.39 -6.96 6.78
N PHE A 189 16.86 -6.09 5.89
CA PHE A 189 16.78 -6.28 4.43
C PHE A 189 18.17 -6.58 3.90
N THR A 190 18.34 -7.63 3.10
CA THR A 190 19.62 -7.96 2.46
C THR A 190 19.43 -8.28 0.98
N ASP A 191 20.30 -7.81 0.10
CA ASP A 191 20.39 -8.39 -1.25
C ASP A 191 20.82 -9.86 -1.14
N TRP A 192 20.30 -10.70 -2.03
CA TRP A 192 20.68 -12.12 -2.15
C TRP A 192 22.10 -12.25 -2.69
N ILE A 193 22.43 -11.49 -3.75
CA ILE A 193 23.71 -11.57 -4.43
C ILE A 193 24.54 -10.36 -4.04
N MET A 194 25.65 -10.60 -3.33
CA MET A 194 26.66 -9.59 -3.04
C MET A 194 28.06 -10.21 -3.21
N PRO A 195 29.05 -9.44 -3.67
CA PRO A 195 30.44 -9.90 -3.71
C PRO A 195 30.96 -10.26 -2.30
N GLY A 196 31.71 -11.36 -2.22
CA GLY A 196 32.30 -11.81 -0.96
C GLY A 196 31.27 -12.54 -0.10
N PHE A 197 30.88 -11.93 1.02
CA PHE A 197 29.91 -12.54 1.94
C PHE A 197 28.49 -12.26 1.44
N SER A 198 27.94 -13.24 0.74
CA SER A 198 26.65 -13.14 0.06
C SER A 198 25.48 -13.02 1.03
N GLY A 199 24.32 -12.58 0.53
CA GLY A 199 23.10 -12.51 1.33
C GLY A 199 22.65 -13.88 1.84
N GLU A 200 22.82 -14.92 1.03
CA GLU A 200 22.54 -16.30 1.40
C GLU A 200 23.40 -16.74 2.59
N GLU A 201 24.73 -16.60 2.47
CA GLU A 201 25.66 -16.97 3.54
C GLU A 201 25.44 -16.11 4.80
N LEU A 202 25.13 -14.82 4.65
CA LEU A 202 24.79 -13.93 5.76
C LEU A 202 23.56 -14.43 6.51
N VAL A 203 22.48 -14.76 5.79
CA VAL A 203 21.24 -15.27 6.38
C VAL A 203 21.45 -16.60 7.09
N GLU A 204 22.17 -17.54 6.46
CA GLU A 204 22.51 -18.81 7.10
C GLU A 204 23.33 -18.61 8.37
N THR A 205 24.28 -17.67 8.35
CA THR A 205 25.12 -17.36 9.50
C THR A 205 24.31 -16.75 10.62
N ILE A 206 23.42 -15.79 10.32
CA ILE A 206 22.50 -15.20 11.30
C ILE A 206 21.60 -16.27 11.92
N ARG A 207 21.07 -17.20 11.13
CA ARG A 207 20.14 -18.25 11.61
C ARG A 207 20.81 -19.41 12.36
N LYS A 208 22.14 -19.46 12.41
CA LYS A 208 22.88 -20.38 13.29
C LYS A 208 22.95 -19.89 14.73
N GLU A 209 22.61 -18.63 15.00
CA GLU A 209 22.70 -18.03 16.34
C GLU A 209 21.29 -17.72 16.90
N GLU A 210 20.85 -18.47 17.92
CA GLU A 210 19.50 -18.36 18.52
C GLU A 210 19.11 -16.94 18.95
N ARG A 211 20.09 -16.12 19.33
CA ARG A 211 19.88 -14.71 19.73
C ARG A 211 19.32 -13.83 18.61
N PHE A 212 19.37 -14.26 17.34
CA PHE A 212 18.86 -13.53 16.19
C PHE A 212 17.56 -14.12 15.60
N ASP A 213 17.04 -15.23 16.14
CA ASP A 213 15.89 -15.96 15.57
C ASP A 213 14.63 -15.10 15.41
N ASN A 214 14.43 -14.14 16.32
CA ASN A 214 13.27 -13.27 16.32
C ASN A 214 13.41 -12.08 15.37
N ILE A 215 14.60 -11.81 14.82
CA ILE A 215 14.82 -10.70 13.91
C ILE A 215 14.30 -11.12 12.52
N PRO A 216 13.25 -10.48 11.98
CA PRO A 216 12.75 -10.79 10.65
C PRO A 216 13.76 -10.36 9.59
N ILE A 217 13.92 -11.20 8.57
CA ILE A 217 14.80 -10.93 7.43
C ILE A 217 14.01 -10.99 6.13
N THR A 218 14.07 -9.92 5.34
CA THR A 218 13.63 -9.94 3.94
C THR A 218 14.83 -9.93 3.02
N ILE A 219 14.89 -10.96 2.18
CA ILE A 219 15.86 -11.09 1.11
C ILE A 219 15.31 -10.36 -0.11
N ILE A 220 16.08 -9.42 -0.64
CA ILE A 220 15.75 -8.69 -1.86
C ILE A 220 16.52 -9.35 -3.03
N THR A 221 15.84 -9.72 -4.11
CA THR A 221 16.48 -10.47 -5.20
C THR A 221 15.96 -10.08 -6.57
N GLY A 222 16.85 -9.98 -7.56
CA GLY A 222 16.49 -9.80 -8.97
C GLY A 222 16.18 -11.10 -9.72
N LEU A 223 16.40 -12.27 -9.10
CA LEU A 223 16.12 -13.57 -9.72
C LEU A 223 14.61 -13.85 -9.72
N GLU A 224 14.11 -14.44 -10.81
CA GLU A 224 12.74 -14.98 -10.82
C GLU A 224 12.61 -16.07 -9.77
N ALA A 225 11.55 -15.98 -8.94
CA ALA A 225 11.28 -16.88 -7.83
C ALA A 225 11.26 -18.38 -8.21
N SER A 226 11.11 -18.70 -9.50
CA SER A 226 11.04 -20.05 -10.06
C SER A 226 12.40 -20.73 -10.32
N ALA A 227 13.53 -20.00 -10.35
CA ALA A 227 14.79 -20.53 -10.89
C ALA A 227 15.89 -20.89 -9.86
N GLY A 228 15.69 -20.68 -8.56
CA GLY A 228 16.75 -20.99 -7.59
C GLY A 228 16.46 -20.78 -6.11
N LEU A 229 15.30 -20.25 -5.74
CA LEU A 229 14.93 -19.96 -4.33
C LEU A 229 14.38 -21.18 -3.57
N ASN A 230 14.89 -22.37 -3.87
CA ASN A 230 14.55 -23.57 -3.10
C ASN A 230 15.18 -23.58 -1.69
N ILE A 231 15.96 -22.56 -1.31
CA ILE A 231 16.83 -22.62 -0.12
C ILE A 231 16.29 -21.89 1.13
N SER A 232 15.31 -20.98 1.09
CA SER A 232 15.08 -20.12 2.30
C SER A 232 13.67 -20.01 2.86
N VAL A 233 12.72 -20.87 2.48
CA VAL A 233 11.37 -20.91 3.12
C VAL A 233 11.31 -21.87 4.32
N SER A 234 12.40 -22.58 4.62
CA SER A 234 12.47 -23.54 5.74
C SER A 234 12.79 -22.91 7.10
N HIS A 235 13.27 -21.67 7.14
CA HIS A 235 13.71 -21.00 8.36
C HIS A 235 12.67 -19.98 8.85
N LYS A 236 12.51 -19.88 10.17
CA LYS A 236 11.57 -18.93 10.79
C LYS A 236 11.93 -17.48 10.43
N ASN A 237 10.89 -16.66 10.25
CA ASN A 237 11.00 -15.20 10.05
C ASN A 237 11.86 -14.77 8.85
N ILE A 238 11.76 -15.50 7.73
CA ILE A 238 12.40 -15.13 6.45
C ILE A 238 11.33 -14.91 5.39
N SER A 239 11.45 -13.81 4.64
CA SER A 239 10.63 -13.51 3.47
C SER A 239 11.48 -13.08 2.29
N VAL A 240 10.90 -13.08 1.09
CA VAL A 240 11.58 -12.74 -0.16
C VAL A 240 10.82 -11.64 -0.87
N LEU A 241 11.55 -10.61 -1.31
CA LEU A 241 11.06 -9.48 -2.09
C LEU A 241 11.78 -9.44 -3.45
N GLN A 242 11.02 -9.53 -4.52
CA GLN A 242 11.57 -9.49 -5.88
C GLN A 242 11.82 -8.04 -6.35
N LYS A 243 12.96 -7.80 -7.02
CA LYS A 243 13.27 -6.57 -7.76
C LYS A 243 12.59 -6.63 -9.15
N PRO A 244 12.03 -5.53 -9.68
CA PRO A 244 11.89 -4.22 -9.04
C PRO A 244 10.80 -4.23 -7.96
N TYR A 245 11.02 -3.46 -6.90
CA TYR A 245 10.07 -3.28 -5.81
C TYR A 245 9.71 -1.80 -5.63
N PHE A 246 8.52 -1.58 -5.07
CA PHE A 246 7.99 -0.27 -4.77
C PHE A 246 7.85 -0.08 -3.26
N GLU A 247 7.77 1.18 -2.83
CA GLU A 247 7.63 1.60 -1.42
C GLU A 247 6.59 0.77 -0.66
N ARG A 248 5.41 0.55 -1.26
CA ARG A 248 4.34 -0.25 -0.67
C ARG A 248 4.77 -1.68 -0.30
N LYS A 249 5.55 -2.34 -1.15
CA LYS A 249 6.00 -3.71 -0.91
C LYS A 249 6.99 -3.80 0.25
N ILE A 250 7.85 -2.80 0.42
CA ILE A 250 8.75 -2.71 1.58
C ILE A 250 7.94 -2.60 2.87
N LEU A 251 6.96 -1.69 2.91
CA LEU A 251 6.12 -1.48 4.08
C LEU A 251 5.25 -2.70 4.42
N GLU A 252 4.71 -3.39 3.40
CA GLU A 252 4.00 -4.66 3.58
C GLU A 252 4.87 -5.72 4.27
N HIS A 253 6.17 -5.76 4.01
CA HIS A 253 7.08 -6.74 4.64
C HIS A 253 7.41 -6.37 6.09
N ILE A 254 7.53 -5.08 6.41
CA ILE A 254 7.79 -4.62 7.78
C ILE A 254 6.57 -4.84 8.67
N HIS A 255 5.35 -4.59 8.16
CA HIS A 255 4.12 -4.69 8.97
C HIS A 255 3.55 -6.12 9.11
N LYS A 256 4.08 -7.10 8.38
CA LYS A 256 3.61 -8.50 8.42
C LYS A 256 4.12 -9.28 9.63
N VAL A 257 5.05 -8.73 10.40
CA VAL A 257 5.78 -9.40 11.48
C VAL A 257 5.42 -8.85 12.84
#